data_AF-A0ABD6IZ52-F1
#
_entry.id   AF-A0ABD6IZ52-F1
#
_cell.length_a   1.000
_cell.length_b   1.000
_cell.length_c   1.000
_cell.angle_alpha   90.00
_cell.angle_beta   90.00
_cell.angle_gamma   90.00
#
_symmetry.space_group_name_H-M   'P 1'
#
loop_
_entity.id
_entity.type
_entity.pdbx_description
1 polymer ?
#
loop_
_entity_poly.entity_id
_entity_poly.type
_entity_poly.pdbx_seq_one_letter_code
_entity_poly.pdbx_strand_id
1 'polypeptide(L)' 'MTDDVPACPECSQPMKFGGYVLVGRDDDGRRTCRKLWRCTSRHVWWRWADWPEEPLEACPMPDLFR' A
#
# COMPACT_ATOMS: atom_id res chain seq x y z
N MET A 1 -2.83 18.28 -2.09
CA MET A 1 -1.92 17.20 -2.50
C MET A 1 -2.75 16.19 -3.24
N THR A 2 -2.61 16.13 -4.56
CA THR A 2 -3.29 15.14 -5.38
C THR A 2 -2.65 13.80 -5.04
N ASP A 3 -3.38 12.92 -4.36
CA ASP A 3 -2.90 11.56 -4.11
C ASP A 3 -2.87 10.88 -5.48
N ASP A 4 -1.71 10.90 -6.14
CA ASP A 4 -1.54 10.28 -7.44
C ASP A 4 -1.85 8.80 -7.29
N VAL A 5 -2.76 8.31 -8.13
CA VAL A 5 -3.22 6.91 -8.07
C VAL A 5 -2.11 6.06 -8.67
N PRO A 6 -1.40 5.25 -7.87
CA PRO A 6 -0.26 4.52 -8.38
C PRO A 6 -0.70 3.46 -9.39
N ALA A 7 0.17 3.19 -10.35
CA ALA A 7 0.06 2.01 -11.19
C ALA A 7 0.61 0.78 -10.45
N CYS A 8 -0.01 -0.38 -10.67
CA CYS A 8 0.47 -1.63 -10.12
C CYS A 8 1.84 -2.00 -10.73
N PRO A 9 2.88 -2.27 -9.91
CA PRO A 9 4.20 -2.65 -10.44
C PRO A 9 4.21 -3.89 -11.34
N GLU A 10 3.24 -4.79 -11.17
CA GLU A 10 3.17 -6.07 -11.88
C GLU A 10 2.37 -6.02 -13.20
N CYS A 11 1.27 -5.27 -13.22
CA CYS A 11 0.36 -5.26 -14.38
C CYS A 11 0.11 -3.88 -14.98
N SER A 12 0.77 -2.85 -14.44
CA SER A 12 0.67 -1.45 -14.85
C SER A 12 -0.75 -0.87 -14.83
N GLN A 13 -1.72 -1.59 -14.26
CA GLN A 13 -3.10 -1.15 -14.13
C GLN A 13 -3.21 -0.10 -13.01
N PRO A 14 -4.11 0.89 -13.15
CA PRO A 14 -4.38 1.84 -12.08
C PRO A 14 -4.90 1.11 -10.84
N MET A 15 -4.42 1.50 -9.68
CA MET A 15 -4.81 0.91 -8.42
C MET A 15 -5.98 1.65 -7.78
N LYS A 16 -6.70 0.97 -6.88
CA LYS A 16 -7.72 1.57 -6.02
C LYS A 16 -7.21 1.60 -4.60
N PHE A 17 -7.46 2.70 -3.91
CA PHE A 17 -7.22 2.79 -2.48
C PHE A 17 -8.09 1.76 -1.75
N GLY A 18 -7.45 0.95 -0.91
CA GLY A 18 -8.07 -0.15 -0.16
C GLY A 18 -8.28 0.14 1.33
N GLY A 19 -7.83 1.30 1.82
CA GLY A 19 -7.91 1.68 3.23
C GLY A 19 -6.53 1.92 3.86
N TYR A 20 -6.54 2.08 5.17
CA TYR A 20 -5.33 2.15 5.99
C TYR A 20 -5.21 0.90 6.85
N VAL A 21 -4.00 0.37 6.97
CA VAL A 21 -3.67 -0.77 7.82
C VAL A 21 -2.67 -0.29 8.86
N LEU A 22 -2.96 -0.50 10.14
CA LEU A 22 -2.04 -0.15 11.21
C LEU A 22 -0.98 -1.25 11.34
N VAL A 23 0.30 -0.91 11.15
CA VAL A 23 1.43 -1.86 11.17
C VAL A 23 2.50 -1.34 12.13
N GLY A 24 3.19 -2.25 12.83
CA GLY A 24 4.40 -1.90 13.57
C GLY A 24 5.55 -1.64 12.60
N ARG A 25 6.23 -0.50 12.73
CA ARG A 25 7.45 -0.19 11.99
C ARG A 25 8.63 -0.52 12.89
N ASP A 26 9.41 -1.52 12.48
CA ASP A 26 10.54 -2.01 13.28
C ASP A 26 11.63 -0.93 13.46
N ASP A 27 11.82 -0.05 12.47
CA ASP A 27 12.85 1.00 12.49
C ASP A 27 12.72 1.99 13.65
N ASP A 28 11.49 2.35 14.03
CA ASP A 28 11.22 3.33 15.08
C ASP A 28 10.35 2.78 16.24
N GLY A 29 9.96 1.51 16.16
CA GLY A 29 9.10 0.83 17.14
C GLY A 29 7.68 1.40 17.22
N ARG A 30 7.27 2.27 16.29
CA ARG A 30 5.95 2.91 16.32
C ARG A 30 4.94 2.11 15.50
N ARG A 31 3.66 2.29 15.85
CA ARG A 31 2.56 1.84 15.00
C ARG A 31 2.19 2.96 14.05
N THR A 32 2.32 2.70 12.77
CA THR A 32 2.10 3.68 11.70
C THR A 32 1.17 3.08 10.65
N CYS A 33 0.38 3.93 9.99
CA CYS A 33 -0.55 3.48 8.97
C CYS A 33 0.18 3.23 7.64
N ARG A 34 -0.02 2.05 7.07
CA ARG A 34 0.22 1.76 5.66
C ARG A 34 -1.04 2.08 4.86
N LYS A 35 -0.92 2.83 3.78
CA LYS A 35 -1.96 3.03 2.77
C LYS A 35 -1.99 1.80 1.86
N LEU A 36 -3.14 1.13 1.80
CA LEU A 36 -3.35 -0.08 0.99
C LEU A 36 -3.80 0.28 -0.42
N TRP A 37 -3.28 -0.46 -1.40
CA TRP A 37 -3.59 -0.31 -2.81
C TRP A 37 -3.90 -1.67 -3.43
N ARG A 38 -4.92 -1.72 -4.28
CA ARG A 38 -5.36 -2.93 -4.99
C ARG A 38 -5.54 -2.67 -6.47
N CYS A 39 -5.02 -3.52 -7.34
CA CYS A 39 -5.36 -3.51 -8.76
C CYS A 39 -6.52 -4.49 -9.09
N THR A 40 -7.05 -4.41 -10.31
CA THR A 40 -8.11 -5.32 -10.80
C THR A 40 -7.66 -6.78 -10.89
N SER A 41 -6.35 -7.02 -11.09
CA SER A 41 -5.72 -8.35 -11.05
C SER A 41 -5.52 -8.90 -9.63
N ARG A 42 -6.02 -8.21 -8.60
CA ARG A 42 -5.94 -8.58 -7.17
C ARG A 42 -4.53 -8.54 -6.56
N HIS A 43 -3.56 -7.88 -7.20
CA HIS A 43 -2.30 -7.58 -6.53
C HIS A 43 -2.54 -6.53 -5.43
N VAL A 44 -2.00 -6.80 -4.25
CA VAL A 44 -2.12 -5.94 -3.07
C VAL A 44 -0.76 -5.38 -2.73
N TRP A 45 -0.67 -4.05 -2.76
CA TRP A 45 0.53 -3.29 -2.42
C TRP A 45 0.20 -2.31 -1.31
N TRP A 46 1.22 -1.83 -0.62
CA TRP A 46 1.07 -0.78 0.36
C TRP A 46 2.28 0.14 0.41
N ARG A 47 2.10 1.34 0.96
CA ARG A 47 3.19 2.27 1.28
C ARG A 47 2.89 2.95 2.60
N TRP A 48 3.89 3.53 3.24
CA TRP A 48 3.67 4.33 4.44
C TRP A 48 2.79 5.55 4.13
N ALA A 49 1.81 5.82 5.00
CA ALA A 49 0.90 6.96 4.82
C ALA A 49 1.58 8.29 5.18
N ASP A 50 2.54 8.26 6.11
CA ASP A 50 3.39 9.38 6.52
C ASP A 50 4.56 9.61 5.55
N TRP A 51 5.01 8.58 4.82
CA TRP A 51 6.06 8.67 3.79
C TRP A 51 5.56 8.23 2.41
N PRO A 52 4.78 9.08 1.72
CA PRO A 52 4.19 8.75 0.42
C PRO A 52 5.21 8.66 -0.73
N GLU A 53 6.40 9.24 -0.55
CA GLU A 53 7.52 9.20 -1.51
C GLU A 53 8.22 7.82 -1.55
N GLU A 54 8.04 6.99 -0.52
CA GLU A 54 8.59 5.64 -0.53
C GLU A 54 7.90 4.74 -1.56
N PRO A 55 8.63 3.77 -2.14
CA PRO A 55 8.09 2.88 -3.14
C PRO A 55 6.94 2.03 -2.57
N LEU A 56 6.08 1.55 -3.47
CA LEU A 56 5.12 0.51 -3.11
C LEU A 56 5.85 -0.77 -2.73
N GLU A 57 5.46 -1.33 -1.59
CA GLU A 57 5.92 -2.63 -1.11
C GLU A 57 4.82 -3.67 -1.26
N ALA A 58 5.21 -4.92 -1.46
CA ALA A 58 4.27 -6.03 -1.48
C ALA A 58 3.63 -6.19 -0.09
N CYS A 59 2.30 -6.34 -0.04
CA CYS A 59 1.64 -6.67 1.21
C CYS A 59 1.96 -8.13 1.58
N PRO A 60 2.50 -8.43 2.78
CA PRO A 60 2.89 -9.79 3.17
C PRO A 60 1.68 -10.68 3.46
N MET A 61 0.48 -10.10 3.65
CA MET A 61 -0.77 -10.84 3.86
C MET A 61 -1.83 -10.39 2.85
N PRO A 62 -1.63 -10.60 1.54
CA PRO A 62 -2.52 -10.09 0.51
C PRO A 62 -3.93 -10.69 0.62
N ASP A 63 -4.04 -11.93 1.10
CA ASP A 63 -5.32 -12.65 1.24
C ASP A 63 -6.27 -12.04 2.29
N LEU A 64 -5.77 -11.20 3.21
CA LEU A 64 -6.63 -10.48 4.16
C LEU A 64 -7.46 -9.36 3.50
N PHE A 65 -7.12 -9.00 2.26
CA PHE A 65 -7.67 -7.84 1.55
C PHE A 65 -8.33 -8.20 0.21
N ARG A 66 -8.68 -9.49 0.03
CA ARG A 66 -9.18 -10.07 -1.22
C ARG A 66 -10.63 -9.73 -1.56
#